data_AF-A0A7V2MI14-F1
#
_entry.id   AF-A0A7V2MI14-F1
#
_cell.length_a   1.000
_cell.length_b   1.000
_cell.length_c   1.000
_cell.angle_alpha   90.00
_cell.angle_beta   90.00
_cell.angle_gamma   90.00
#
_symmetry.space_group_name_H-M   'P 1'
#
loop_
_entity.id
_entity.type
_entity.pdbx_description
1 polymer ?
#
loop_
_entity_poly.entity_id
_entity_poly.type
_entity_poly.pdbx_seq_one_letter_code
_entity_poly.pdbx_strand_id
1 'polypeptide(L)'
;MVNRTSVAIFLVSAVVTSVFFINFCATVFQCGCQSLWGEADRYCNIHARHGKHCPWCVFGYAGYAFVYGSMLVCQAIPAFWAVRWGWSWPVRLAASVAAFPASGLVLAYALGTYTGYWD
;
A
#
# COMPACT_ATOMS: atom_id res chain seq x y z
N MET A 1 -24.62 13.06 -2.25
CA MET A 1 -23.96 13.84 -1.17
C MET A 1 -22.87 12.98 -0.56
N VAL A 2 -21.65 13.49 -0.47
CA VAL A 2 -20.52 12.74 0.12
C VAL A 2 -20.71 12.67 1.64
N ASN A 3 -20.78 11.45 2.19
CA ASN A 3 -20.93 11.23 3.63
C ASN A 3 -19.63 11.61 4.36
N ARG A 4 -19.70 12.57 5.29
CA ARG A 4 -18.55 13.04 6.09
C ARG A 4 -17.83 11.89 6.81
N THR A 5 -18.57 10.91 7.33
CA THR A 5 -18.01 9.73 7.99
C THR A 5 -17.21 8.86 7.00
N SER A 6 -17.70 8.68 5.76
CA SER A 6 -16.96 7.94 4.74
C SER A 6 -15.65 8.61 4.38
N VAL A 7 -15.65 9.94 4.25
CA VAL A 7 -14.43 10.73 4.01
C VAL A 7 -13.46 10.58 5.18
N ALA A 8 -13.94 10.69 6.42
CA ALA A 8 -13.09 10.53 7.60
C ALA A 8 -12.45 9.14 7.67
N ILE A 9 -13.23 8.08 7.42
CA ILE A 9 -12.72 6.69 7.38
C ILE A 9 -11.65 6.54 6.29
N PHE A 10 -11.90 7.06 5.09
CA PHE A 10 -10.95 7.00 3.99
C PHE A 10 -9.66 7.76 4.31
N LEU A 11 -9.75 8.99 4.82
CA LEU A 11 -8.59 9.80 5.17
C LEU A 11 -7.75 9.15 6.27
N VAL A 12 -8.38 8.64 7.33
CA VAL A 12 -7.66 7.92 8.41
C VAL A 12 -6.94 6.69 7.83
N SER A 13 -7.62 5.91 6.99
CA SER A 13 -7.03 4.72 6.38
C SER A 13 -5.88 5.05 5.42
N ALA A 14 -6.02 6.13 4.64
CA ALA A 14 -4.98 6.62 3.73
C ALA A 14 -3.75 7.15 4.48
N VAL A 15 -3.95 7.80 5.64
CA VAL A 15 -2.85 8.22 6.52
C VAL A 15 -2.09 7.00 7.05
N VAL A 16 -2.80 5.96 7.51
CA VAL A 16 -2.16 4.70 7.93
C VAL A 16 -1.34 4.11 6.79
N THR A 17 -1.90 4.02 5.59
CA THR A 17 -1.15 3.56 4.40
C THR A 17 0.09 4.42 4.16
N SER A 18 -0.04 5.76 4.15
CA SER A 18 1.07 6.68 3.90
C SER A 18 2.23 6.49 4.90
N VAL A 19 1.92 6.32 6.18
CA VAL A 19 2.92 6.18 7.25
C VAL A 19 3.59 4.80 7.21
N PHE A 20 2.84 3.75 6.88
CA PHE A 20 3.34 2.36 6.94
C PHE A 20 3.73 1.75 5.60
N PHE A 21 3.47 2.41 4.47
CA PHE A 21 3.76 1.88 3.14
C PHE A 21 5.22 1.45 2.97
N ILE A 22 6.16 2.31 3.35
CA ILE A 22 7.59 2.02 3.18
C ILE A 22 8.04 0.89 4.14
N ASN A 23 7.54 0.88 5.38
CA ASN A 23 7.82 -0.19 6.34
C ASN A 23 7.29 -1.54 5.83
N PHE A 24 6.12 -1.54 5.23
CA PHE A 24 5.51 -2.72 4.64
C PHE A 24 6.29 -3.21 3.41
N CYS A 25 6.71 -2.30 2.52
CA CYS A 25 7.63 -2.61 1.41
C CYS A 25 8.92 -3.29 1.90
N ALA A 26 9.56 -2.70 2.91
CA ALA A 26 10.77 -3.24 3.52
C ALA A 26 10.53 -4.62 4.14
N THR A 27 9.40 -4.82 4.81
CA THR A 27 9.05 -6.09 5.44
C THR A 27 8.85 -7.20 4.41
N VAL A 28 8.12 -6.92 3.33
CA VAL A 28 7.75 -7.92 2.32
C VAL A 28 8.92 -8.31 1.44
N PHE A 29 9.72 -7.32 0.98
CA PHE A 29 10.80 -7.58 0.03
C PHE A 29 12.19 -7.64 0.65
N GLN A 30 12.34 -7.24 1.92
CA GLN A 30 13.66 -7.06 2.56
C GLN A 30 14.56 -6.14 1.71
N CYS A 31 13.95 -5.14 1.05
CA CYS A 31 14.61 -4.30 0.04
C CYS A 31 15.54 -3.22 0.63
N GLY A 32 15.62 -3.08 1.96
CA GLY A 32 16.47 -2.09 2.62
C GLY A 32 15.83 -0.72 2.85
N CYS A 33 14.59 -0.50 2.41
CA CYS A 33 13.86 0.72 2.78
C CYS A 33 13.69 0.85 4.30
N GLN A 34 13.67 2.08 4.79
CA GLN A 34 13.40 2.44 6.17
C GLN A 34 12.09 3.22 6.29
N SER A 35 11.61 3.45 7.51
CA SER A 35 10.37 4.20 7.73
C SER A 35 10.41 5.61 7.12
N LEU A 36 9.24 6.19 6.87
CA LEU A 36 9.10 7.58 6.39
C LEU A 36 9.78 8.60 7.32
N TRP A 37 9.90 8.28 8.60
CA TRP A 37 10.54 9.12 9.62
C TRP A 37 12.04 8.87 9.76
N GLY A 38 12.58 7.89 9.03
CA GLY A 38 14.01 7.60 8.93
C GLY A 38 14.54 8.04 7.56
N GLU A 39 15.37 7.19 6.96
CA GLU A 39 16.04 7.50 5.69
C GLU A 39 15.22 7.04 4.45
N ALA A 40 13.93 6.70 4.63
CA ALA A 40 13.01 6.31 3.57
C ALA A 40 13.60 5.29 2.56
N ASP A 41 13.80 5.67 1.30
CA ASP A 41 14.32 4.81 0.24
C ASP A 41 15.83 4.88 0.05
N ARG A 42 16.57 5.69 0.81
CA ARG A 42 18.02 5.93 0.62
C ARG A 42 18.87 4.65 0.55
N TYR A 43 18.49 3.62 1.31
CA TYR A 43 19.16 2.32 1.36
C TYR A 43 18.42 1.22 0.59
N CYS A 44 17.43 1.58 -0.22
CA CYS A 44 16.68 0.65 -1.03
C CYS A 44 17.58 0.00 -2.10
N ASN A 45 17.37 -1.29 -2.33
CA ASN A 45 18.06 -2.07 -3.36
C ASN A 45 17.82 -1.56 -4.79
N ILE A 46 16.86 -0.64 -5.00
CA ILE A 46 16.68 0.06 -6.27
C ILE A 46 17.91 0.90 -6.67
N HIS A 47 18.72 1.31 -5.69
CA HIS A 47 19.95 2.08 -5.91
C HIS A 47 21.20 1.21 -6.08
N ALA A 48 21.08 -0.11 -5.89
CA ALA A 48 22.19 -1.02 -6.11
C ALA A 48 22.53 -1.11 -7.61
N ARG A 49 23.80 -1.32 -7.96
CA ARG A 49 24.19 -1.49 -9.38
C ARG A 49 23.83 -2.87 -9.94
N HIS A 50 23.71 -3.86 -9.06
CA HIS A 50 23.53 -5.26 -9.40
C HIS A 50 22.58 -5.91 -8.40
N GLY A 51 21.99 -7.04 -8.80
CA GLY A 51 21.02 -7.78 -7.99
C GLY A 51 19.58 -7.44 -8.35
N LYS A 52 18.65 -8.08 -7.65
CA LYS A 52 17.21 -7.88 -7.86
C LYS A 52 16.76 -6.56 -7.24
N HIS A 53 16.00 -5.78 -8.01
CA HIS A 53 15.40 -4.53 -7.53
C HIS A 53 13.99 -4.74 -7.00
N CYS A 54 13.59 -3.94 -6.02
CA CYS A 54 12.25 -3.95 -5.45
C CYS A 54 11.16 -3.90 -6.56
N PRO A 55 10.24 -4.88 -6.61
CA PRO A 55 9.22 -4.96 -7.67
C PRO A 55 8.27 -3.77 -7.72
N TRP A 56 8.11 -3.04 -6.61
CA TRP A 56 7.27 -1.84 -6.58
C TRP A 56 7.98 -0.61 -7.14
N CYS A 57 9.31 -0.58 -7.10
CA CYS A 57 10.11 0.58 -7.49
C CYS A 57 10.83 0.39 -8.84
N VAL A 58 10.95 -0.84 -9.34
CA VAL A 58 11.66 -1.14 -10.60
C VAL A 58 11.06 -0.44 -11.82
N PHE A 59 9.76 -0.12 -11.78
CA PHE A 59 9.06 0.64 -12.81
C PHE A 59 9.08 2.17 -12.56
N GLY A 60 10.01 2.64 -11.72
CA GLY A 60 10.14 4.03 -11.31
C GLY A 60 8.89 4.56 -10.60
N TYR A 61 8.63 5.87 -10.76
CA TYR A 61 7.50 6.53 -10.11
C TYR A 61 6.14 5.95 -10.54
N ALA A 62 6.01 5.48 -11.79
CA ALA A 62 4.76 4.89 -12.27
C ALA A 62 4.40 3.60 -11.53
N GLY A 63 5.39 2.73 -11.27
CA GLY A 63 5.19 1.52 -10.47
C GLY A 63 4.77 1.84 -9.04
N TYR A 64 5.48 2.77 -8.41
CA TYR A 64 5.16 3.25 -7.07
C TYR A 64 3.74 3.81 -6.99
N ALA A 65 3.39 4.73 -7.90
CA ALA A 65 2.08 5.38 -7.94
C ALA A 65 0.95 4.38 -8.22
N PHE A 66 1.20 3.37 -9.07
CA PHE A 66 0.23 2.31 -9.34
C PHE A 66 -0.03 1.44 -8.10
N VAL A 67 1.02 0.97 -7.42
CA VAL A 67 0.87 0.14 -6.22
C VAL A 67 0.21 0.93 -5.09
N TYR A 68 0.69 2.13 -4.80
CA TYR A 68 0.13 2.98 -3.77
C TYR A 68 -1.32 3.40 -4.09
N GLY A 69 -1.57 3.82 -5.33
CA GLY A 69 -2.90 4.23 -5.79
C GLY A 69 -3.92 3.10 -5.75
N SER A 70 -3.53 1.88 -6.15
CA SER A 70 -4.42 0.70 -6.08
C SER A 70 -4.76 0.33 -4.64
N MET A 71 -3.83 0.43 -3.69
CA MET A 71 -4.15 0.30 -2.27
C MET A 71 -5.21 1.31 -1.84
N LEU A 72 -5.04 2.60 -2.16
CA LEU A 72 -6.02 3.64 -1.81
C LEU A 72 -7.40 3.36 -2.44
N VAL A 73 -7.45 2.90 -3.69
CA VAL A 73 -8.70 2.49 -4.35
C VAL A 73 -9.36 1.34 -3.58
N CYS A 74 -8.59 0.33 -3.17
CA CYS A 74 -9.09 -0.76 -2.35
C CYS A 74 -9.62 -0.29 -0.99
N GLN A 75 -9.00 0.72 -0.35
CA GLN A 75 -9.49 1.30 0.90
C GLN A 75 -10.77 2.12 0.72
N ALA A 76 -10.94 2.76 -0.43
CA ALA A 76 -12.12 3.57 -0.77
C ALA A 76 -13.40 2.71 -0.90
N ILE A 77 -13.29 1.45 -1.34
CA ILE A 77 -14.43 0.54 -1.48
C ILE A 77 -15.21 0.36 -0.16
N PRO A 78 -14.63 -0.14 0.95
CA PRO A 78 -15.33 -0.23 2.23
C PRO A 78 -15.64 1.15 2.83
N ALA A 79 -14.85 2.19 2.55
CA ALA A 79 -15.12 3.53 3.05
C ALA A 79 -16.40 4.14 2.43
N PHE A 80 -16.63 4.01 1.12
CA PHE A 80 -17.73 4.69 0.43
C PHE A 80 -18.87 3.75 0.04
N TRP A 81 -18.57 2.55 -0.46
CA TRP A 81 -19.60 1.64 -0.97
C TRP A 81 -20.25 0.80 0.11
N ALA A 82 -19.55 0.41 1.18
CA ALA A 82 -20.14 -0.47 2.19
C ALA A 82 -21.27 0.16 3.03
N VAL A 83 -21.47 1.48 2.91
CA VAL A 83 -22.66 2.17 3.44
C VAL A 83 -23.95 1.58 2.86
N ARG A 84 -23.94 1.19 1.57
CA ARG A 84 -25.13 0.63 0.89
C ARG A 84 -25.52 -0.76 1.41
N TRP A 85 -24.60 -1.44 2.10
CA TRP A 85 -24.81 -2.76 2.70
C TRP A 85 -25.15 -2.68 4.19
N GLY A 86 -25.36 -1.46 4.73
CA GLY A 86 -25.70 -1.28 6.14
C GLY A 86 -24.54 -1.52 7.11
N TRP A 87 -23.28 -1.52 6.64
CA TRP A 87 -22.13 -1.73 7.53
C TRP A 87 -21.97 -0.56 8.51
N SER A 88 -21.72 -0.90 9.77
CA SER A 88 -21.41 0.08 10.82
C SER A 88 -20.07 0.77 10.55
N TRP A 89 -19.90 1.98 11.07
CA TRP A 89 -18.66 2.74 10.88
C TRP A 89 -17.39 2.03 11.37
N PRO A 90 -17.37 1.25 12.48
CA PRO A 90 -16.16 0.57 12.92
C PRO A 90 -15.74 -0.55 11.97
N VAL A 91 -16.71 -1.32 11.46
CA VAL A 91 -16.45 -2.40 10.50
C VAL A 91 -15.87 -1.84 9.21
N ARG A 92 -16.42 -0.72 8.74
CA ARG A 92 -15.91 -0.01 7.55
C ARG A 92 -14.50 0.50 7.74
N LEU A 93 -14.19 1.09 8.91
CA LEU A 93 -12.85 1.54 9.23
C LEU A 93 -11.86 0.37 9.28
N ALA A 94 -12.21 -0.71 9.99
CA ALA A 94 -11.37 -1.89 10.08
C ALA A 94 -11.11 -2.50 8.70
N ALA A 95 -12.13 -2.62 7.86
CA ALA A 95 -12.00 -3.11 6.49
C ALA A 95 -11.16 -2.18 5.59
N SER A 96 -11.33 -0.86 5.70
CA SER A 96 -10.51 0.11 4.97
C SER A 96 -9.04 0.07 5.41
N VAL A 97 -8.75 -0.10 6.69
CA VAL A 97 -7.38 -0.26 7.17
C VAL A 97 -6.80 -1.60 6.71
N ALA A 98 -7.55 -2.70 6.83
CA ALA A 98 -7.11 -4.03 6.41
C ALA A 98 -6.93 -4.17 4.88
N ALA A 99 -7.63 -3.36 4.09
CA ALA A 99 -7.49 -3.36 2.64
C ALA A 99 -6.06 -2.98 2.18
N PHE A 100 -5.31 -2.19 2.97
CA PHE A 100 -3.92 -1.85 2.67
C PHE A 100 -3.00 -3.09 2.65
N PRO A 101 -2.78 -3.82 3.77
CA PRO A 101 -1.89 -4.98 3.74
C PRO A 101 -2.45 -6.09 2.84
N ALA A 102 -3.77 -6.26 2.75
CA ALA A 102 -4.36 -7.29 1.89
C ALA A 102 -4.07 -7.05 0.40
N SER A 103 -4.38 -5.86 -0.12
CA SER A 103 -4.08 -5.51 -1.52
C SER A 103 -2.58 -5.46 -1.78
N GLY A 104 -1.81 -4.96 -0.80
CA GLY A 104 -0.36 -4.92 -0.86
C GLY A 104 0.31 -6.28 -0.98
N LEU A 105 -0.13 -7.30 -0.22
CA LEU A 105 0.38 -8.66 -0.35
C LEU A 105 0.04 -9.27 -1.71
N VAL A 106 -1.18 -9.05 -2.22
CA VAL A 106 -1.57 -9.53 -3.55
C VAL A 106 -0.68 -8.91 -4.63
N LEU A 107 -0.45 -7.59 -4.58
CA LEU A 107 0.42 -6.90 -5.52
C LEU A 107 1.88 -7.30 -5.36
N ALA A 108 2.36 -7.53 -4.14
CA ALA A 108 3.71 -8.02 -3.90
C ALA A 108 3.94 -9.40 -4.50
N TYR A 109 2.98 -10.31 -4.31
CA TYR A 109 3.04 -11.63 -4.91
C TYR A 109 3.02 -11.55 -6.44
N ALA A 110 2.08 -10.81 -7.02
CA ALA A 110 1.94 -10.68 -8.47
C ALA A 110 3.15 -10.01 -9.13
N LEU A 111 3.61 -8.87 -8.60
CA LEU A 111 4.76 -8.16 -9.17
C LEU A 111 6.08 -8.87 -8.86
N GLY A 112 6.22 -9.48 -7.67
CA GLY A 112 7.41 -10.22 -7.32
C GLY A 112 7.60 -11.49 -8.17
N THR A 113 6.52 -12.19 -8.52
CA THR A 113 6.59 -13.31 -9.48
C THR A 113 6.87 -12.80 -10.89
N TYR A 114 6.18 -11.75 -11.34
CA TYR A 114 6.40 -11.16 -12.67
C TYR A 114 7.85 -10.66 -12.90
N THR A 115 8.47 -10.12 -11.86
CA THR A 115 9.85 -9.60 -11.90
C THR A 115 10.90 -10.67 -11.57
N GLY A 116 10.50 -11.90 -11.26
CA GLY A 116 11.41 -12.96 -10.80
C GLY A 116 12.08 -12.62 -9.45
N TYR A 117 11.51 -11.73 -8.65
CA TYR A 117 12.09 -11.31 -7.38
C TYR A 117 12.19 -12.47 -6.38
N TRP A 118 11.23 -13.40 -6.43
CA TRP A 118 11.16 -14.55 -5.52
C TRP A 118 12.08 -15.73 -5.92
N ASP A 119 12.60 -15.76 -7.15
CA ASP A 119 13.37 -16.90 -7.72
C ASP A 119 14.89 -16.66 -7.73
#